data_AF-A0A8H3BHF3-F1
#
_entry.id   AF-A0A8H3BHF3-F1
#
_cell.length_a   1.000
_cell.length_b   1.000
_cell.length_c   1.000
_cell.angle_alpha   90.00
_cell.angle_beta   90.00
_cell.angle_gamma   90.00
#
_symmetry.space_group_name_H-M   'P 1'
#
loop_
_entity.id
_entity.type
_entity.pdbx_description
1 polymer ?
#
loop_
_entity_poly.entity_id
_entity_poly.type
_entity_poly.pdbx_seq_one_letter_code
_entity_poly.pdbx_strand_id
1 'polypeptide(L)'
;MAPVFGWGRRKCPGSHFAEAVLFLSITSLLATFTFSKRKGEDGEYITPKIEPGPNAMALSPSAFEFEIKPRSEKHRQLIIDISNEARNT
;
A
#
# COMPACT_ATOMS: atom_id res chain seq x y z
N MET A 1 10.19 -15.99 14.47
CA MET A 1 10.11 -14.89 13.48
C MET A 1 11.30 -13.99 13.69
N ALA A 2 12.19 -13.84 12.71
CA ALA A 2 13.34 -12.94 12.83
C ALA A 2 12.86 -11.47 12.88
N PRO A 3 13.49 -10.59 13.68
CA PRO A 3 13.11 -9.18 13.73
C PRO A 3 13.40 -8.50 12.39
N VAL A 4 12.38 -7.89 11.79
CA VAL A 4 12.42 -7.27 10.45
C VAL A 4 13.55 -6.23 10.31
N PHE A 5 13.86 -5.50 11.38
CA PHE A 5 14.91 -4.48 11.41
C PHE A 5 16.23 -4.94 12.05
N GLY A 6 16.41 -6.24 12.30
CA GLY A 6 17.61 -6.78 12.94
C GLY A 6 17.77 -6.42 14.43
N TRP A 7 18.94 -6.70 15.00
CA TRP A 7 19.25 -6.45 16.41
C TRP A 7 20.70 -6.02 16.63
N GLY A 8 20.99 -5.51 17.84
CA GLY A 8 22.33 -5.13 18.27
C GLY A 8 22.90 -3.93 17.51
N ARG A 9 24.23 -3.88 17.37
CA ARG A 9 24.95 -2.74 16.78
C ARG A 9 24.64 -2.46 15.30
N ARG A 10 24.02 -3.42 14.60
CA ARG A 10 23.61 -3.28 13.18
C ARG A 10 22.08 -3.29 13.00
N LYS A 11 21.32 -3.02 14.06
CA LYS A 11 19.88 -2.76 13.93
C LYS A 11 19.67 -1.61 12.93
N CYS A 12 18.66 -1.72 12.07
CA CYS A 12 18.36 -0.70 11.08
C CYS A 12 18.15 0.68 11.76
N PRO A 13 19.02 1.67 11.48
CA PRO A 13 18.89 3.00 12.08
C PRO A 13 17.64 3.72 11.57
N GLY A 14 17.11 3.33 10.41
CA GLY A 14 15.89 3.87 9.83
C GLY A 14 14.58 3.24 10.34
N SER A 15 14.62 2.35 11.33
CA SER A 15 13.42 1.62 11.81
C SER A 15 12.27 2.55 12.22
N HIS A 16 12.54 3.57 13.03
CA HIS A 16 11.51 4.53 13.45
C HIS A 16 10.97 5.38 12.30
N PHE A 17 11.84 5.79 11.37
CA PHE A 17 11.42 6.52 10.17
C PHE A 17 10.54 5.64 9.29
N ALA A 18 10.93 4.39 9.05
CA ALA A 18 10.16 3.43 8.26
C ALA A 18 8.79 3.16 8.89
N GLU A 19 8.71 2.95 10.22
CA GLU A 19 7.44 2.79 10.92
C GLU A 19 6.52 4.02 10.76
N ALA A 20 7.06 5.22 10.94
CA ALA A 20 6.29 6.46 10.80
C ALA A 20 5.79 6.67 9.36
N VAL A 21 6.65 6.48 8.37
CA VAL A 21 6.28 6.60 6.95
C VAL A 21 5.25 5.55 6.57
N LEU A 22 5.45 4.29 6.94
CA LEU A 22 4.48 3.22 6.66
C LEU A 22 3.12 3.52 7.28
N PHE A 23 3.09 3.96 8.54
CA PHE A 23 1.85 4.36 9.20
C PHE A 23 1.15 5.47 8.41
N LEU A 24 1.86 6.58 8.13
CA LEU A 24 1.28 7.72 7.42
C LEU A 24 0.81 7.36 6.01
N SER A 25 1.59 6.56 5.28
CA SER A 25 1.21 6.11 3.94
C SER A 25 -0.05 5.24 3.98
N ILE A 26 -0.10 4.24 4.87
CA ILE A 26 -1.26 3.35 4.99
C ILE A 26 -2.49 4.12 5.45
N THR A 27 -2.39 4.97 6.47
CA THR A 27 -3.54 5.74 6.96
C THR A 27 -4.04 6.73 5.93
N SER A 28 -3.14 7.38 5.18
CA SER A 28 -3.53 8.31 4.11
C SER A 28 -4.26 7.59 2.99
N LEU A 29 -3.77 6.41 2.58
CA LEU A 29 -4.45 5.56 1.60
C LEU A 29 -5.83 5.13 2.09
N LEU A 30 -5.96 4.66 3.33
CA LEU A 30 -7.25 4.22 3.90
C LEU A 30 -8.23 5.37 4.16
N ALA A 31 -7.73 6.57 4.43
CA ALA A 31 -8.53 7.77 4.58
C ALA A 31 -9.11 8.25 3.25
N THR A 32 -8.40 8.05 2.14
CA THR A 32 -8.76 8.58 0.82
C THR A 32 -9.43 7.55 -0.10
N PHE A 33 -9.10 6.27 0.06
CA PHE A 33 -9.58 5.18 -0.77
C PHE A 33 -10.28 4.07 0.00
N THR A 34 -11.17 3.38 -0.69
CA THR A 34 -11.75 2.10 -0.30
C THR A 34 -11.07 0.99 -1.10
N PHE A 35 -10.52 0.00 -0.41
CA PHE A 35 -9.96 -1.21 -1.00
C PHE A 35 -10.98 -2.35 -0.92
N SER A 36 -11.18 -3.06 -2.01
CA SER A 36 -12.09 -4.21 -2.09
C SER A 36 -11.52 -5.32 -2.96
N LYS A 37 -12.06 -6.54 -2.79
CA LYS A 37 -11.75 -7.64 -3.71
C LYS A 37 -12.26 -7.28 -5.11
N ARG A 38 -11.48 -7.63 -6.12
CA ARG A 38 -11.91 -7.51 -7.51
C ARG A 38 -12.99 -8.56 -7.79
N LYS A 39 -13.98 -8.20 -8.62
CA LYS A 39 -14.94 -9.17 -9.17
C LYS A 39 -14.38 -9.76 -10.47
N GLY A 40 -14.44 -11.08 -10.59
CA GLY A 40 -14.10 -11.81 -11.80
C GLY A 40 -15.16 -11.65 -12.89
N GLU A 41 -14.91 -12.26 -14.05
CA GLU A 41 -15.86 -12.28 -15.18
C GLU A 41 -17.14 -13.07 -14.86
N ASP A 42 -17.04 -14.02 -13.93
CA ASP A 42 -18.13 -14.81 -13.38
C ASP A 42 -19.00 -14.04 -12.35
N GLY A 43 -18.60 -12.82 -11.99
CA GLY A 43 -19.28 -11.99 -10.99
C GLY A 43 -18.87 -12.30 -9.54
N GLU A 44 -18.03 -13.30 -9.31
CA GLU A 44 -17.56 -13.71 -7.98
C GLU A 44 -16.34 -12.90 -7.52
N TYR A 45 -16.16 -12.80 -6.20
CA TYR A 45 -15.01 -12.07 -5.65
C TYR A 45 -13.73 -12.90 -5.68
N ILE A 46 -12.71 -12.39 -6.37
CA ILE A 46 -11.38 -12.97 -6.40
C ILE A 46 -10.72 -12.75 -5.03
N THR A 47 -10.41 -13.83 -4.32
CA THR A 47 -9.66 -13.76 -3.06
C THR A 47 -8.16 -13.70 -3.37
N PRO A 48 -7.45 -12.62 -2.97
CA PRO A 48 -6.02 -12.52 -3.20
C PRO A 48 -5.26 -13.68 -2.55
N LYS A 49 -4.40 -14.34 -3.33
CA LYS A 49 -3.44 -15.32 -2.80
C LYS A 49 -2.15 -14.61 -2.45
N ILE A 50 -1.73 -14.71 -1.20
CA ILE A 50 -0.46 -14.14 -0.72
C ILE A 50 0.61 -15.18 -0.94
N GLU A 51 1.25 -15.12 -2.10
CA GLU A 51 2.38 -15.98 -2.44
C GLU A 51 3.67 -15.16 -2.44
N PRO A 52 4.82 -15.72 -2.01
CA PRO A 52 6.10 -15.03 -2.10
C PRO A 52 6.43 -14.69 -3.55
N GLY A 53 6.85 -13.45 -3.78
CA GLY A 53 7.40 -13.01 -5.06
C GLY A 53 8.75 -13.66 -5.35
N PRO A 54 9.28 -13.50 -6.58
CA PRO A 54 10.48 -14.21 -7.03
C PRO A 54 11.79 -13.72 -6.38
N ASN A 55 11.74 -12.66 -5.55
CA ASN A 55 12.94 -12.04 -4.99
C ASN A 55 13.36 -12.76 -3.68
N ALA A 56 14.55 -13.37 -3.69
CA ALA A 56 15.10 -14.05 -2.52
C ALA A 56 15.71 -13.10 -1.46
N MET A 57 16.04 -11.87 -1.83
CA MET A 57 16.63 -10.85 -0.95
C MET A 57 15.60 -9.96 -0.25
N ALA A 58 14.43 -9.78 -0.87
CA ALA A 58 13.34 -8.96 -0.34
C ALA A 58 12.03 -9.75 -0.41
N LEU A 59 11.39 -9.94 0.76
CA LEU A 59 10.07 -10.56 0.82
C LEU A 59 9.02 -9.55 0.34
N SER A 60 8.47 -9.78 -0.83
CA SER A 60 7.29 -9.10 -1.34
C SER A 60 6.26 -10.14 -1.77
N PRO A 61 4.95 -9.86 -1.70
CA PRO A 61 3.97 -10.72 -2.33
C PRO A 61 4.10 -10.70 -3.86
N SER A 62 3.73 -11.79 -4.51
CA SER A 62 3.43 -11.82 -5.95
C SER A 62 2.27 -10.88 -6.28
N ALA A 63 2.19 -10.45 -7.54
CA ALA A 63 1.10 -9.60 -7.99
C ALA A 63 -0.26 -10.29 -7.74
N PHE A 64 -1.21 -9.54 -7.18
CA PHE A 64 -2.57 -10.00 -6.93
C PHE A 64 -3.58 -8.92 -7.33
N GLU A 65 -4.78 -9.37 -7.69
CA GLU A 65 -5.85 -8.49 -8.12
C GLU A 65 -6.62 -7.90 -6.93
N PHE A 66 -6.91 -6.61 -7.02
CA PHE A 66 -7.79 -5.90 -6.09
C PHE A 66 -8.44 -4.72 -6.81
N GLU A 67 -9.43 -4.12 -6.17
CA GLU A 67 -10.04 -2.88 -6.60
C GLU A 67 -9.78 -1.78 -5.56
N ILE A 68 -9.46 -0.59 -6.06
CA ILE A 68 -9.29 0.62 -5.24
C ILE A 68 -10.12 1.75 -5.85
N LYS A 69 -10.91 2.44 -5.02
CA LYS A 69 -11.76 3.57 -5.43
C LYS A 69 -11.67 4.70 -4.41
N PRO A 70 -11.70 5.98 -4.82
CA PRO A 70 -11.85 7.08 -3.86
C PRO A 70 -13.09 6.87 -2.99
N ARG A 71 -13.02 7.20 -1.70
CA ARG A 71 -14.14 6.99 -0.76
C ARG A 71 -15.38 7.81 -1.10
N SER A 72 -15.18 8.98 -1.69
CA SER A 72 -16.26 9.85 -2.17
C SER A 72 -15.74 10.82 -3.25
N GLU A 73 -16.65 11.49 -3.94
CA GLU A 73 -16.28 12.48 -4.96
C GLU A 73 -15.43 13.63 -4.36
N LYS A 74 -15.65 14.00 -3.10
CA LYS A 74 -14.81 15.00 -2.41
C LYS A 74 -13.35 14.56 -2.30
N HIS A 75 -13.11 13.29 -1.96
CA HIS A 75 -11.75 12.74 -1.91
C HIS A 75 -11.13 12.66 -3.31
N ARG A 76 -11.93 12.30 -4.31
CA ARG A 76 -11.49 12.28 -5.71
C ARG A 76 -11.05 13.67 -6.17
N GLN A 77 -11.85 14.71 -5.91
CA GLN A 77 -11.51 16.08 -6.26
C GLN A 77 -10.24 16.55 -5.55
N LEU A 78 -10.12 16.30 -4.24
CA LEU A 78 -8.91 16.61 -3.48
C LEU A 78 -7.64 16.03 -4.13
N ILE A 79 -7.68 14.77 -4.56
CA ILE A 79 -6.54 14.12 -5.23
C ILE A 79 -6.22 14.80 -6.57
N ILE A 80 -7.23 15.16 -7.35
CA ILE A 80 -7.06 15.85 -8.64
C ILE A 80 -6.44 17.22 -8.42
N ASP A 81 -6.92 17.98 -7.43
CA ASP A 81 -6.43 19.33 -7.12
C ASP A 81 -4.96 19.29 -6.71
N ILE A 82 -4.59 18.41 -5.77
CA ILE A 82 -3.19 18.21 -5.35
C ILE A 82 -2.32 17.77 -6.54
N SER A 83 -2.83 16.88 -7.41
CA SER A 83 -2.11 16.43 -8.60
C SER A 83 -1.90 17.54 -9.64
N ASN A 84 -2.83 18.49 -9.74
CA ASN A 84 -2.69 19.65 -10.62
C ASN A 84 -1.64 20.61 -10.03
N GLU A 85 -1.67 20.88 -8.73
CA GLU A 85 -0.69 21.72 -8.05
C GLU A 85 0.74 21.19 -8.21
N ALA A 86 0.95 19.88 -7.97
CA ALA A 86 2.25 19.24 -8.10
C ALA A 86 2.83 19.27 -9.53
N ARG A 87 1.97 19.36 -10.56
CA ARG A 87 2.40 19.48 -11.96
C ARG A 87 2.79 20.90 -12.38
N ASN A 88 2.35 21.90 -11.61
CA ASN A 88 2.62 23.31 -11.85
C ASN A 88 3.83 23.82 -11.06
N THR A 89 4.49 22.94 -10.30
CA THR A 89 5.72 23.23 -9.55
C THR A 89 6.91 22.59 -10.26
#